data_AF-U1R0K9-F1
#
_entry.id   AF-U1R0K9-F1
#
_cell.length_a   1.000
_cell.length_b   1.000
_cell.length_c   1.000
_cell.angle_alpha   90.00
_cell.angle_beta   90.00
_cell.angle_gamma   90.00
#
_symmetry.space_group_name_H-M   'P 1'
#
loop_
_entity.id
_entity.type
_entity.pdbx_description
1 polymer ?
#
loop_
_entity_poly.entity_id
_entity_poly.type
_entity_poly.pdbx_seq_one_letter_code
_entity_poly.pdbx_strand_id
1 'polypeptide(L)'
;MVADRTIAVVAAVMVTASFPFYLYGAWIMIDRETDHVTWEILTRHLKMIFPGLVLTTVPVVTWMGPRLLGQLNGLSMVHAFFGLQAYALLGFGLTGIVRIFQVKRNNDLYDVSDPDVNLNDLHENMSAWRGRLRIGVFGYVILWSLAYAVGVYRFFLIY
;
A
#
# COMPACT_ATOMS: atom_id res chain seq x y z
N MET A 1 14.21 -29.06 -1.50
CA MET A 1 12.79 -29.45 -1.30
C MET A 1 12.22 -28.92 0.02
N VAL A 2 12.76 -29.27 1.20
CA VAL A 2 12.24 -28.75 2.48
C VAL A 2 12.50 -27.25 2.65
N ALA A 3 13.71 -26.78 2.36
CA ALA A 3 14.07 -25.36 2.49
C ALA A 3 13.20 -24.43 1.62
N ASP A 4 12.90 -24.80 0.37
CA ASP A 4 12.02 -24.01 -0.50
C ASP A 4 10.59 -23.93 0.04
N ARG A 5 10.06 -25.04 0.58
CA ARG A 5 8.74 -25.06 1.22
C ARG A 5 8.72 -24.19 2.47
N THR A 6 9.77 -24.22 3.28
CA THR A 6 9.89 -23.35 4.47
C THR A 6 9.88 -21.87 4.07
N ILE A 7 10.66 -21.48 3.06
CA ILE A 7 10.68 -20.08 2.60
C ILE A 7 9.32 -19.67 2.03
N ALA A 8 8.65 -20.56 1.28
CA ALA A 8 7.32 -20.30 0.75
C ALA A 8 6.28 -20.10 1.87
N VAL A 9 6.32 -20.91 2.93
CA VAL A 9 5.45 -20.75 4.12
C VAL A 9 5.73 -19.42 4.81
N VAL A 10 7.01 -19.08 5.03
CA VAL A 10 7.39 -17.80 5.66
C VAL A 10 6.90 -16.63 4.83
N ALA A 11 7.10 -16.65 3.51
CA ALA A 11 6.61 -15.61 2.60
C ALA A 11 5.07 -15.50 2.66
N ALA A 12 4.35 -16.64 2.62
CA ALA A 12 2.90 -16.65 2.72
C ALA A 12 2.42 -16.05 4.06
N VAL A 13 3.01 -16.46 5.19
CA VAL A 13 2.67 -15.93 6.51
C VAL A 13 2.95 -14.43 6.61
N MET A 14 4.09 -13.96 6.10
CA MET A 14 4.42 -12.53 6.09
C MET A 14 3.41 -11.72 5.29
N VAL A 15 3.08 -12.16 4.07
CA VAL A 15 2.09 -11.48 3.23
C VAL A 15 0.70 -11.52 3.87
N THR A 16 0.27 -12.66 4.42
CA THR A 16 -1.00 -12.76 5.16
C THR A 16 -1.02 -11.84 6.38
N ALA A 17 0.08 -11.74 7.13
CA ALA A 17 0.19 -10.86 8.30
C ALA A 17 0.13 -9.37 7.93
N SER A 18 0.43 -9.01 6.68
CA SER A 18 0.28 -7.63 6.20
C SER A 18 -1.17 -7.21 5.93
N PHE A 19 -2.09 -8.18 5.75
CA PHE A 19 -3.49 -7.96 5.42
C PHE A 19 -4.23 -6.98 6.36
N PRO A 20 -4.20 -7.15 7.71
CA PRO A 20 -4.88 -6.23 8.62
C PRO A 20 -4.34 -4.78 8.53
N PHE A 21 -3.05 -4.59 8.28
CA PHE A 21 -2.45 -3.27 8.16
C PHE A 21 -2.99 -2.52 6.94
N TYR A 22 -3.19 -3.20 5.81
CA TYR A 22 -3.75 -2.59 4.61
C TYR A 22 -5.24 -2.30 4.73
N LEU A 23 -6.02 -3.22 5.30
CA LEU A 23 -7.45 -2.97 5.52
C LEU A 23 -7.67 -1.79 6.46
N TYR A 24 -6.97 -1.78 7.59
CA TYR A 24 -7.09 -0.70 8.57
C TYR A 24 -6.56 0.63 8.02
N GLY A 25 -5.42 0.59 7.33
CA GLY A 25 -4.85 1.76 6.67
C GLY A 25 -5.80 2.35 5.63
N ALA A 26 -6.43 1.52 4.78
CA ALA A 26 -7.40 1.99 3.79
C ALA A 26 -8.70 2.49 4.44
N TRP A 27 -9.19 1.81 5.47
CA TRP A 27 -10.39 2.22 6.20
C TRP A 27 -10.25 3.64 6.75
N ILE A 28 -9.14 3.95 7.44
CA ILE A 28 -8.85 5.30 7.97
C ILE A 28 -8.84 6.37 6.86
N MET A 29 -8.49 6.02 5.64
CA MET A 29 -8.32 6.96 4.53
C MET A 29 -9.60 7.19 3.70
N ILE A 30 -10.51 6.22 3.75
CA ILE A 30 -11.76 6.19 2.97
C ILE A 30 -12.96 6.65 3.79
N ASP A 31 -12.88 6.59 5.11
CA ASP A 31 -14.00 6.93 5.99
C ASP A 31 -14.57 8.33 5.69
N ARG A 32 -15.91 8.35 5.49
CA ARG A 32 -16.66 9.50 4.94
C ARG A 32 -16.90 10.58 5.97
N GLU A 33 -16.82 10.26 7.25
CA GLU A 33 -16.93 11.26 8.34
C GLU A 33 -15.71 12.21 8.35
N THR A 34 -14.60 11.78 7.75
CA THR A 34 -13.40 12.57 7.54
C THR A 34 -13.37 13.21 6.14
N ASP A 35 -14.20 14.24 5.97
CA ASP A 35 -14.25 15.05 4.74
C ASP A 35 -12.90 15.77 4.46
N HIS A 36 -12.05 15.86 5.48
CA HIS A 36 -10.68 16.37 5.41
C HIS A 36 -9.69 15.28 5.86
N VAL A 37 -8.83 14.80 4.95
CA VAL A 37 -7.66 14.02 5.35
C VAL A 37 -6.73 14.99 6.06
N THR A 38 -6.78 15.00 7.40
CA THR A 38 -5.89 15.80 8.22
C THR A 38 -4.48 15.20 8.24
N TRP A 39 -3.51 15.99 8.69
CA TRP A 39 -2.14 15.53 8.87
C TRP A 39 -2.05 14.36 9.85
N GLU A 40 -2.84 14.39 10.93
CA GLU A 40 -2.91 13.29 11.89
C GLU A 40 -3.36 11.99 11.23
N ILE A 41 -4.43 12.04 10.43
CA ILE A 41 -4.96 10.88 9.71
C ILE A 41 -3.92 10.34 8.72
N LEU A 42 -3.26 11.21 7.96
CA LEU A 42 -2.22 10.82 7.02
C LEU A 42 -1.02 10.15 7.73
N THR A 43 -0.53 10.75 8.82
CA THR A 43 0.59 10.17 9.56
C THR A 43 0.22 8.87 10.24
N ARG A 44 -1.00 8.75 10.78
CA ARG A 44 -1.53 7.50 11.33
C ARG A 44 -1.64 6.42 10.25
N HIS A 45 -2.17 6.76 9.08
CA HIS A 45 -2.23 5.87 7.92
C HIS A 45 -0.83 5.36 7.56
N LEU A 46 0.15 6.25 7.39
CA LEU A 46 1.53 5.88 7.04
C LEU A 46 2.17 4.96 8.08
N LYS A 47 2.01 5.26 9.37
CA LYS A 47 2.51 4.41 10.46
C LYS A 47 1.90 3.00 10.43
N MET A 48 0.63 2.88 10.06
CA MET A 48 -0.05 1.60 9.97
C MET A 48 0.31 0.81 8.71
N ILE A 49 0.40 1.45 7.54
CA ILE A 49 0.71 0.73 6.30
C ILE A 49 2.18 0.34 6.19
N PHE A 50 3.09 1.07 6.83
CA PHE A 50 4.54 0.80 6.74
C PHE A 50 4.95 -0.63 7.13
N PRO A 51 4.57 -1.19 8.29
CA PRO A 51 4.86 -2.59 8.61
C PRO A 51 4.22 -3.55 7.61
N GLY A 52 3.00 -3.28 7.14
CA GLY A 52 2.37 -4.06 6.07
C GLY A 52 3.20 -4.09 4.78
N LEU A 53 3.67 -2.91 4.34
CA LEU A 53 4.54 -2.75 3.18
C LEU A 53 5.85 -3.52 3.34
N VAL A 54 6.48 -3.49 4.52
CA VAL A 54 7.70 -4.28 4.78
C VAL A 54 7.40 -5.77 4.67
N LEU A 55 6.34 -6.24 5.33
CA LEU A 55 5.93 -7.64 5.35
C LEU A 55 5.56 -8.18 3.95
N THR A 56 5.02 -7.35 3.05
CA THR A 56 4.77 -7.75 1.66
C THR A 56 5.98 -7.58 0.76
N THR A 57 6.63 -6.42 0.82
CA THR A 57 7.64 -6.02 -0.17
C THR A 57 8.91 -6.83 -0.01
N VAL A 58 9.33 -7.16 1.22
CA VAL A 58 10.52 -7.97 1.46
C VAL A 58 10.41 -9.34 0.75
N PRO A 59 9.38 -10.19 1.02
CA PRO A 59 9.22 -11.44 0.27
C PRO A 59 9.13 -11.24 -1.25
N VAL A 60 8.48 -10.17 -1.70
CA VAL A 60 8.35 -9.88 -3.13
C VAL A 60 9.73 -9.60 -3.76
N VAL A 61 10.55 -8.73 -3.19
CA VAL A 61 11.82 -8.34 -3.81
C VAL A 61 12.93 -9.35 -3.58
N THR A 62 12.95 -10.04 -2.44
CA THR A 62 14.04 -10.97 -2.11
C THR A 62 13.81 -12.38 -2.62
N TRP A 63 12.56 -12.81 -2.84
CA TRP A 63 12.25 -14.20 -3.17
C TRP A 63 11.33 -14.36 -4.39
N MET A 64 10.20 -13.65 -4.44
CA MET A 64 9.23 -13.85 -5.54
C MET A 64 9.70 -13.22 -6.85
N GLY A 65 10.26 -12.01 -6.78
CA GLY A 65 10.71 -11.21 -7.92
C GLY A 65 11.80 -11.90 -8.73
N PRO A 66 12.89 -12.38 -8.12
CA PRO A 66 13.93 -13.14 -8.83
C PRO A 66 13.40 -14.41 -9.52
N ARG A 67 12.33 -15.01 -8.97
CA ARG A 67 11.71 -16.23 -9.52
C ARG A 67 10.63 -15.94 -10.56
N LEU A 68 10.24 -14.69 -10.75
CA LEU A 68 9.10 -14.30 -11.58
C LEU A 68 9.26 -14.76 -13.03
N LEU A 69 10.41 -14.46 -13.64
CA LEU A 69 10.70 -14.76 -15.05
C LEU A 69 10.74 -16.27 -15.34
N GLY A 70 11.19 -17.07 -14.37
CA GLY A 70 11.22 -18.54 -14.47
C GLY A 70 9.87 -19.21 -14.22
N GLN A 71 8.86 -18.45 -13.79
CA GLN A 71 7.54 -18.98 -13.42
C GLN A 71 6.40 -18.31 -14.18
N LEU A 72 6.65 -17.68 -15.33
CA LEU A 72 5.60 -17.05 -16.14
C LEU A 72 4.70 -18.09 -16.83
N ASN A 73 3.85 -18.76 -16.04
CA ASN A 73 2.79 -19.65 -16.50
C ASN A 73 1.45 -19.19 -15.92
N GLY A 74 0.34 -19.41 -16.65
CA GLY A 74 -1.05 -19.07 -16.32
C GLY A 74 -1.27 -18.22 -15.06
N LEU A 75 -1.50 -18.89 -13.92
CA LEU A 75 -1.83 -18.25 -12.63
C LEU A 75 -0.71 -17.34 -12.08
N SER A 76 0.56 -17.65 -12.36
CA SER A 76 1.68 -16.81 -11.95
C SER A 76 1.68 -15.46 -12.66
N MET A 77 1.31 -15.44 -13.95
CA MET A 77 1.16 -14.19 -14.70
C MET A 77 0.02 -13.35 -14.15
N VAL A 78 -1.11 -13.97 -13.79
CA VAL A 78 -2.25 -13.27 -13.17
C VAL A 78 -1.84 -12.67 -11.82
N HIS A 79 -1.16 -13.44 -10.98
CA HIS A 79 -0.63 -12.97 -9.70
C HIS A 79 0.33 -11.79 -9.89
N ALA A 80 1.29 -11.91 -10.82
CA ALA A 80 2.27 -10.88 -11.12
C ALA A 80 1.62 -9.61 -11.68
N PHE A 81 0.61 -9.76 -12.55
CA PHE A 81 -0.15 -8.66 -13.11
C PHE A 81 -0.82 -7.85 -12.00
N PHE A 82 -1.64 -8.50 -11.15
CA PHE A 82 -2.28 -7.79 -10.05
C PHE A 82 -1.29 -7.18 -9.07
N GLY A 83 -0.20 -7.89 -8.74
CA GLY A 83 0.86 -7.38 -7.88
C GLY A 83 1.52 -6.11 -8.45
N LEU A 84 1.91 -6.14 -9.73
CA LEU A 84 2.53 -4.99 -10.39
C LEU A 84 1.60 -3.78 -10.44
N GLN A 85 0.32 -4.01 -10.78
CA GLN A 85 -0.67 -2.94 -10.82
C GLN A 85 -0.96 -2.36 -9.42
N ALA A 86 -0.92 -3.19 -8.37
CA ALA A 86 -0.98 -2.71 -6.99
C ALA A 86 0.20 -1.75 -6.71
N TYR A 87 1.45 -2.16 -6.98
CA TYR A 87 2.60 -1.27 -6.78
C TYR A 87 2.55 0.01 -7.63
N ALA A 88 1.97 -0.05 -8.84
CA ALA A 88 1.73 1.15 -9.64
C ALA A 88 0.75 2.13 -8.95
N LEU A 89 -0.34 1.62 -8.36
CA LEU A 89 -1.29 2.45 -7.61
C LEU A 89 -0.73 2.95 -6.28
N LEU A 90 0.14 2.17 -5.63
CA LEU A 90 0.93 2.66 -4.49
C LEU A 90 1.80 3.84 -4.91
N GLY A 91 2.55 3.71 -6.01
CA GLY A 91 3.34 4.79 -6.59
C GLY A 91 2.49 6.03 -6.91
N PHE A 92 1.32 5.84 -7.51
CA PHE A 92 0.37 6.91 -7.78
C PHE A 92 -0.09 7.62 -6.50
N GLY A 93 -0.45 6.88 -5.45
CA GLY A 93 -0.82 7.45 -4.15
C GLY A 93 0.34 8.21 -3.50
N LEU A 94 1.57 7.70 -3.61
CA LEU A 94 2.79 8.36 -3.14
C LEU A 94 3.02 9.71 -3.83
N THR A 95 2.69 9.85 -5.13
CA THR A 95 2.78 11.15 -5.80
C THR A 95 1.89 12.20 -5.14
N GLY A 96 0.72 11.80 -4.62
CA GLY A 96 -0.14 12.66 -3.82
C GLY A 96 0.57 13.06 -2.52
N ILE A 97 1.01 12.08 -1.73
CA ILE A 97 1.66 12.28 -0.42
C ILE A 97 2.86 13.23 -0.52
N VAL A 98 3.73 13.04 -1.50
CA VAL A 98 4.93 13.89 -1.68
C VAL A 98 4.52 15.36 -1.89
N ARG A 99 3.48 15.62 -2.67
CA ARG A 99 2.98 17.00 -2.88
C ARG A 99 2.39 17.59 -1.60
N ILE A 100 1.63 16.81 -0.83
CA ILE A 100 1.11 17.23 0.48
C ILE A 100 2.27 17.63 1.41
N PHE A 101 3.32 16.82 1.45
CA PHE A 101 4.48 17.06 2.30
C PHE A 101 5.29 18.30 1.86
N GLN A 102 5.47 18.50 0.55
CA GLN A 102 6.14 19.68 0.00
C GLN A 102 5.43 20.98 0.39
N VAL A 103 4.10 21.03 0.28
CA VAL A 103 3.32 22.21 0.67
C VAL A 103 3.42 22.46 2.17
N LYS A 104 3.34 21.41 3.00
CA LYS A 104 3.50 21.56 4.44
C LYS A 104 4.88 22.12 4.80
N ARG A 105 5.94 21.63 4.14
CA ARG A 105 7.32 22.09 4.34
C ARG A 105 7.54 23.53 3.89
N ASN A 106 6.94 23.94 2.76
CA ASN A 106 7.13 25.28 2.21
C ASN A 106 6.42 26.38 3.00
N ASN A 107 5.35 26.05 3.74
CA ASN A 107 4.61 27.00 4.56
C ASN A 107 5.07 27.05 6.03
N ASP A 108 6.20 26.40 6.35
CA ASP A 108 6.83 26.36 7.69
C ASP A 108 5.86 26.05 8.85
N LEU A 109 4.82 25.26 8.59
CA LEU A 109 3.81 24.85 9.58
C LEU A 109 4.31 23.73 10.51
N TYR A 110 5.59 23.74 10.87
CA TYR A 110 6.12 22.83 11.88
C TYR A 110 5.84 23.32 13.30
N ASP A 111 5.74 24.65 13.51
CA ASP A 111 5.51 25.26 14.82
C ASP A 111 4.04 25.46 15.20
N VAL A 112 3.13 25.45 14.22
CA VAL A 112 1.69 25.50 14.49
C VAL A 112 1.15 24.08 14.38
N SER A 113 1.39 23.29 15.42
CA SER A 113 0.75 21.99 15.63
C SER A 113 -0.72 22.20 16.01
N ASP A 114 -1.49 22.81 15.11
CA ASP A 114 -2.93 22.90 15.24
C ASP A 114 -3.54 21.69 14.48
N PRO A 115 -4.05 20.67 15.20
CA PRO A 115 -4.55 19.43 14.61
C PRO A 115 -5.73 19.65 13.65
N ASP A 116 -6.37 20.82 13.74
CA ASP A 116 -7.62 21.17 13.06
C ASP A 116 -7.42 22.05 11.81
N VAL A 117 -6.16 22.37 11.43
CA VAL A 117 -5.91 23.14 10.19
C VAL A 117 -6.33 22.33 8.97
N ASN A 118 -7.36 22.83 8.28
CA ASN A 118 -7.88 22.22 7.08
C ASN A 118 -6.85 22.32 5.96
N LEU A 119 -6.29 21.18 5.54
CA LEU A 119 -5.33 21.11 4.44
C LEU A 119 -5.86 21.73 3.13
N ASN A 120 -7.18 21.87 2.96
CA ASN A 120 -7.78 22.58 1.82
C ASN A 120 -7.35 24.04 1.70
N ASP A 121 -7.12 24.71 2.83
CA ASP A 121 -6.86 26.14 2.85
C ASP A 121 -5.37 26.45 2.56
N LEU A 122 -4.54 25.40 2.52
CA LEU A 122 -3.10 25.47 2.31
C LEU A 122 -2.69 25.57 0.84
N HIS A 123 -3.49 25.03 -0.08
CA HIS A 123 -3.21 25.11 -1.52
C HIS A 123 -4.43 24.76 -2.37
N GLU A 124 -4.64 25.49 -3.47
CA GLU A 124 -5.72 25.24 -4.46
C GLU A 124 -5.79 23.79 -4.99
N ASN A 125 -4.66 23.06 -5.04
CA ASN A 125 -4.55 21.72 -5.63
C ASN A 125 -4.68 20.61 -4.58
N MET A 126 -4.97 20.94 -3.33
CA MET A 126 -4.97 19.98 -2.23
C MET A 126 -6.01 18.87 -2.44
N SER A 127 -7.20 19.24 -2.91
CA SER A 127 -8.28 18.29 -3.20
C SER A 127 -7.88 17.26 -4.25
N ALA A 128 -7.18 17.68 -5.31
CA ALA A 128 -6.70 16.80 -6.36
C ALA A 128 -5.64 15.81 -5.84
N TRP A 129 -4.67 16.26 -5.04
CA TRP A 129 -3.64 15.37 -4.49
C TRP A 129 -4.20 14.38 -3.47
N ARG A 130 -5.18 14.78 -2.65
CA ARG A 130 -5.91 13.85 -1.79
C ARG A 130 -6.72 12.83 -2.60
N GLY A 131 -7.32 13.25 -3.70
CA GLY A 131 -8.00 12.35 -4.63
C GLY A 131 -7.05 11.26 -5.13
N ARG A 132 -5.85 11.65 -5.58
CA ARG A 132 -4.80 10.69 -6.00
C ARG A 132 -4.41 9.73 -4.89
N LEU A 133 -4.25 10.24 -3.67
CA LEU A 133 -3.96 9.41 -2.50
C LEU A 133 -5.06 8.38 -2.23
N ARG A 134 -6.33 8.81 -2.17
CA ARG A 134 -7.46 7.89 -1.93
C ARG A 134 -7.59 6.84 -3.02
N ILE A 135 -7.49 7.24 -4.28
CA ILE A 135 -7.52 6.33 -5.43
C ILE A 135 -6.34 5.35 -5.36
N GLY A 136 -5.14 5.83 -5.06
CA GLY A 136 -3.94 5.01 -4.92
C GLY A 136 -4.07 3.98 -3.81
N VAL A 137 -4.54 4.39 -2.62
CA VAL A 137 -4.74 3.50 -1.47
C VAL A 137 -5.82 2.46 -1.74
N PHE A 138 -7.00 2.89 -2.19
CA PHE A 138 -8.10 1.97 -2.47
C PHE A 138 -7.75 0.98 -3.57
N GLY A 139 -7.19 1.50 -4.67
CA GLY A 139 -6.74 0.70 -5.79
C GLY A 139 -5.63 -0.29 -5.41
N TYR A 140 -4.66 0.16 -4.61
CA TYR A 140 -3.63 -0.73 -4.05
C TYR A 140 -4.27 -1.88 -3.28
N VAL A 141 -5.15 -1.60 -2.32
CA VAL A 141 -5.74 -2.66 -1.47
C VAL A 141 -6.55 -3.66 -2.26
N ILE A 142 -7.34 -3.22 -3.25
CA ILE A 142 -8.11 -4.13 -4.11
C ILE A 142 -7.17 -5.04 -4.91
N LEU A 143 -6.24 -4.46 -5.66
CA LEU A 143 -5.37 -5.22 -6.54
C LEU A 143 -4.42 -6.11 -5.75
N TRP A 144 -3.93 -5.62 -4.61
CA TRP A 144 -3.14 -6.42 -3.69
C TRP A 144 -3.95 -7.58 -3.11
N SER A 145 -5.24 -7.39 -2.77
CA SER A 145 -6.10 -8.47 -2.27
C SER A 145 -6.36 -9.53 -3.33
N LEU A 146 -6.55 -9.12 -4.60
CA LEU A 146 -6.65 -10.05 -5.73
C LEU A 146 -5.34 -10.82 -5.94
N ALA A 147 -4.20 -10.13 -5.92
CA ALA A 147 -2.89 -10.77 -6.00
C ALA A 147 -2.70 -11.76 -4.85
N TYR A 148 -3.04 -11.37 -3.63
CA TYR A 148 -2.97 -12.21 -2.44
C TYR A 148 -3.83 -13.47 -2.59
N ALA A 149 -5.09 -13.35 -3.00
CA ALA A 149 -5.98 -14.49 -3.20
C ALA A 149 -5.41 -15.48 -4.23
N VAL A 150 -4.91 -14.99 -5.37
CA VAL A 150 -4.25 -15.83 -6.38
C VAL A 150 -2.96 -16.45 -5.82
N GLY A 151 -2.20 -15.70 -5.02
CA GLY A 151 -0.95 -16.17 -4.40
C GLY A 151 -1.18 -17.32 -3.41
N VAL A 152 -2.18 -17.18 -2.55
CA VAL A 152 -2.61 -18.23 -1.61
C VAL A 152 -3.13 -19.45 -2.36
N TYR A 153 -3.94 -19.25 -3.39
CA TYR A 153 -4.43 -20.36 -4.22
C TYR A 153 -3.27 -21.12 -4.88
N ARG A 154 -2.29 -20.40 -5.45
CA ARG A 154 -1.06 -21.01 -6.00
C ARG A 154 -0.25 -21.75 -4.93
N PHE A 155 -0.16 -21.20 -3.72
CA PHE A 155 0.58 -21.83 -2.63
C PHE A 155 0.02 -23.22 -2.33
N PHE A 156 -1.31 -23.38 -2.21
CA PHE A 156 -1.96 -24.67 -1.98
C PHE A 156 -1.89 -25.66 -3.15
N LEU A 157 -1.77 -25.17 -4.40
CA LEU A 157 -1.62 -26.06 -5.56
C LEU A 157 -0.20 -26.62 -5.71
N ILE A 158 0.81 -25.89 -5.23
CA ILE A 158 2.23 -26.22 -5.44
C ILE A 158 2.84 -26.93 -4.22
N TYR A 159 2.43 -26.59 -2.99
CA TYR A 159 3.05 -27.03 -1.73
C TYR A 159 2.10 -27.75 -0.79
#